data_AF-A0A067DE32-F1
#
_entry.id   AF-A0A067DE32-F1
#
_cell.length_a   1.000
_cell.length_b   1.000
_cell.length_c   1.000
_cell.angle_alpha   90.00
_cell.angle_beta   90.00
_cell.angle_gamma   90.00
#
_symmetry.space_group_name_H-M   'P 1'
#
loop_
_entity.id
_entity.type
_entity.pdbx_description
1 polymer ?
#
loop_
_entity_poly.entity_id
_entity_poly.type
_entity_poly.pdbx_seq_one_letter_code
_entity_poly.pdbx_strand_id
1 'polypeptide(L)'
;MHDKLVFRNLCRSQLKDTILEGGIPFNRAHGMHIFEYVGLDPRFNKHFNTAMYNYTSLVMSNIRESYKGFDNIKQLVDVGG
;
A
#
# COMPACT_ATOMS: atom_id res chain seq x y z
N MET A 1 12.64 5.94 11.68
CA MET A 1 12.20 5.60 13.06
C MET A 1 10.72 5.89 13.26
N HIS A 2 10.21 7.02 12.73
CA HIS A 2 8.78 7.38 12.76
C HIS A 2 7.86 6.43 11.97
N ASP A 3 8.23 5.97 10.77
CA ASP A 3 7.34 5.11 9.96
C ASP A 3 7.15 3.70 10.54
N LYS A 4 8.17 3.21 11.27
CA LYS A 4 8.04 1.97 12.06
C LYS A 4 7.07 2.16 13.24
N LEU A 5 6.96 3.37 13.78
CA LEU A 5 6.01 3.71 14.85
C LEU A 5 4.57 3.79 14.33
N VAL A 6 4.37 4.33 13.12
CA VAL A 6 3.09 4.43 12.40
C VAL A 6 2.43 3.05 12.28
N PHE A 7 3.12 2.07 11.69
CA PHE A 7 2.55 0.74 11.48
C PHE A 7 2.63 -0.17 12.71
N ARG A 8 3.77 -0.20 13.40
CA ARG A 8 4.04 -1.28 14.38
C ARG A 8 3.42 -1.03 15.75
N ASN A 9 3.28 0.24 16.15
CA ASN A 9 2.81 0.58 17.49
C ASN A 9 1.40 1.17 17.46
N LEU A 10 1.11 2.11 16.55
CA LEU A 10 -0.18 2.81 16.56
C LEU A 10 -1.30 1.97 15.92
N CYS A 11 -1.13 1.53 14.68
CA CYS A 11 -2.13 0.68 14.01
C CYS A 11 -2.36 -0.66 14.76
N ARG A 12 -1.29 -1.25 15.32
CA ARG A 12 -1.38 -2.49 16.11
C ARG A 12 -2.20 -2.30 17.38
N SER A 13 -2.10 -1.15 18.05
CA SER A 13 -2.90 -0.86 19.25
C SER A 13 -4.40 -0.79 18.96
N GLN A 14 -4.78 -0.34 17.75
CA GLN A 14 -6.17 -0.23 17.31
C GLN A 14 -6.77 -1.55 16.81
N LEU A 15 -5.95 -2.61 16.67
CA LEU A 15 -6.43 -3.89 16.12
C LEU A 15 -7.50 -4.53 17.02
N LYS A 16 -7.32 -4.50 18.33
CA LYS A 16 -8.29 -5.05 19.29
C LYS A 16 -9.64 -4.38 19.13
N ASP A 17 -9.66 -3.05 19.16
CA ASP A 17 -10.90 -2.28 19.11
C ASP A 17 -11.55 -2.41 17.73
N THR A 18 -10.75 -2.52 16.66
CA THR A 18 -11.26 -2.79 15.31
C THR A 18 -11.96 -4.15 15.21
N ILE A 19 -11.45 -5.18 15.88
CA ILE A 19 -12.10 -6.51 15.90
C ILE A 19 -13.46 -6.45 16.62
N LEU A 20 -13.56 -5.65 17.68
CA LEU A 20 -14.77 -5.57 18.51
C LEU A 20 -15.84 -4.63 17.94
N GLU A 21 -15.42 -3.47 17.44
CA GLU A 21 -16.31 -2.36 17.09
C GLU A 21 -16.37 -2.12 15.57
N GLY A 22 -15.52 -2.78 14.80
CA GLY A 22 -15.34 -2.55 13.37
C GLY A 22 -14.45 -1.34 13.03
N GLY A 23 -14.26 -1.14 11.74
CA GLY A 23 -13.41 -0.09 11.16
C GLY A 23 -12.12 -0.61 10.54
N ILE A 24 -11.19 0.32 10.28
CA ILE A 24 -9.85 0.01 9.74
C ILE A 24 -8.81 0.50 10.76
N PRO A 25 -7.85 -0.33 11.20
CA PRO A 25 -6.94 0.06 12.27
C PRO A 25 -6.13 1.32 11.93
N PHE A 26 -5.73 1.47 10.66
CA PHE A 26 -5.03 2.67 10.19
C PHE A 26 -5.91 3.92 10.32
N ASN A 27 -7.17 3.86 9.88
CA ASN A 27 -8.09 4.98 9.98
C ASN A 27 -8.36 5.36 11.43
N ARG A 28 -8.49 4.38 12.33
CA ARG A 28 -8.68 4.65 13.77
C ARG A 28 -7.44 5.29 14.40
N ALA A 29 -6.25 4.89 13.95
CA ALA A 29 -4.97 5.42 14.44
C ALA A 29 -4.66 6.83 13.91
N HIS A 30 -5.08 7.15 12.68
CA HIS A 30 -4.67 8.37 11.97
C HIS A 30 -5.82 9.32 11.62
N GLY A 31 -7.07 8.92 11.86
CA GLY A 31 -8.27 9.71 11.58
C GLY A 31 -8.64 9.84 10.10
N MET A 32 -7.93 9.15 9.20
CA MET A 32 -8.05 9.28 7.75
C MET A 32 -7.65 8.00 7.03
N HIS A 33 -8.01 7.88 5.76
CA HIS A 33 -7.60 6.74 4.94
C HIS A 33 -6.10 6.80 4.61
N ILE A 34 -5.47 5.64 4.38
CA ILE A 34 -4.03 5.57 4.10
C ILE A 34 -3.63 6.38 2.86
N PHE A 35 -4.45 6.40 1.81
CA PHE A 35 -4.15 7.19 0.61
C PHE A 35 -4.22 8.71 0.87
N GLU A 36 -5.09 9.16 1.78
CA GLU A 36 -5.12 10.57 2.20
C GLU A 36 -3.86 10.90 3.01
N TYR A 37 -3.46 10.00 3.91
CA TYR A 37 -2.24 10.14 4.71
C TYR A 37 -0.96 10.17 3.84
N VAL A 38 -0.90 9.31 2.81
CA VAL A 38 0.16 9.31 1.80
C VAL A 38 0.26 10.66 1.10
N GLY A 39 -0.86 11.34 0.83
CA GLY A 39 -0.86 12.70 0.26
C GLY A 39 -0.34 13.76 1.23
N LEU A 40 -0.46 13.56 2.54
CA LEU A 40 -0.15 14.55 3.57
C LEU A 40 1.29 14.45 4.13
N ASP A 41 1.88 13.24 4.21
CA ASP A 41 3.26 13.06 4.68
C ASP A 41 4.19 12.59 3.53
N PRO A 42 5.02 13.50 2.97
CA PRO A 42 5.94 13.17 1.89
C PRO A 42 6.99 12.10 2.24
N ARG A 43 7.37 11.97 3.51
CA ARG A 43 8.32 10.94 3.95
C ARG A 43 7.64 9.59 3.94
N PHE A 44 6.42 9.50 4.46
CA PHE A 44 5.64 8.27 4.41
C PHE A 44 5.36 7.87 2.96
N ASN A 45 4.94 8.82 2.12
CA ASN A 45 4.72 8.63 0.69
C ASN A 45 5.92 7.99 -0.01
N LYS A 46 7.13 8.52 0.23
CA LYS A 46 8.37 7.98 -0.35
C LYS A 46 8.60 6.53 0.04
N HIS A 47 8.44 6.19 1.32
CA HIS A 47 8.62 4.81 1.78
C HIS A 47 7.54 3.87 1.24
N PHE A 48 6.28 4.31 1.26
CA PHE A 48 5.15 3.56 0.73
C PHE A 48 5.34 3.23 -0.76
N ASN A 49 5.60 4.24 -1.59
CA ASN A 49 5.80 4.03 -3.03
C ASN A 49 7.05 3.20 -3.34
N THR A 50 8.12 3.38 -2.58
CA THR A 50 9.34 2.54 -2.75
C THR A 50 9.04 1.08 -2.44
N ALA A 51 8.30 0.80 -1.36
CA ALA A 51 7.91 -0.55 -0.99
C ALA A 51 7.00 -1.19 -2.06
N MET A 52 5.97 -0.46 -2.51
CA MET A 52 5.05 -0.93 -3.55
C MET A 52 5.78 -1.17 -4.88
N TYR A 53 6.61 -0.23 -5.32
CA TYR A 53 7.40 -0.36 -6.55
C TYR A 53 8.31 -1.59 -6.52
N ASN A 54 9.06 -1.78 -5.43
CA ASN A 54 9.99 -2.90 -5.33
C ASN A 54 9.27 -4.26 -5.34
N TYR A 55 8.15 -4.36 -4.62
CA TYR A 55 7.36 -5.58 -4.59
C TYR A 55 6.70 -5.87 -5.93
N THR A 56 6.03 -4.88 -6.52
CA THR A 56 5.35 -5.04 -7.81
C THR A 56 6.34 -5.31 -8.94
N SER A 57 7.54 -4.71 -8.93
CA SER A 57 8.58 -5.00 -9.92
C SER A 57 8.97 -6.49 -9.93
N LEU A 58 9.12 -7.09 -8.74
CA LEU A 58 9.41 -8.52 -8.63
C LEU A 58 8.27 -9.38 -9.17
N VAL A 59 7.03 -9.09 -8.75
CA VAL A 59 5.84 -9.83 -9.19
C VAL A 59 5.63 -9.69 -10.70
N MET A 60 5.80 -8.48 -11.24
CA MET A 60 5.60 -8.19 -12.65
C MET A 60 6.67 -8.85 -13.53
N SER A 61 7.90 -9.04 -13.03
CA SER A 61 8.91 -9.86 -13.71
C SER A 61 8.41 -11.29 -13.93
N ASN A 62 7.88 -11.92 -12.88
CA ASN A 62 7.35 -13.28 -12.94
C ASN A 62 6.13 -13.38 -13.87
N ILE A 63 5.23 -12.38 -13.83
CA ILE A 63 4.06 -12.31 -14.72
C ILE A 63 4.53 -12.20 -16.17
N ARG A 64 5.50 -11.32 -16.49
CA ARG A 64 6.02 -11.18 -17.85
C ARG A 64 6.60 -12.48 -18.40
N GLU A 65 7.25 -13.28 -17.56
CA GLU A 65 7.79 -14.58 -17.97
C GLU A 65 6.68 -15.60 -18.24
N SER A 66 5.70 -15.67 -17.34
CA SER A 66 4.69 -16.74 -17.30
C SER A 66 3.44 -16.46 -18.13
N TYR A 67 3.10 -15.19 -18.35
CA TYR A 67 1.86 -14.76 -19.01
C TYR A 67 2.15 -14.11 -20.36
N LYS A 68 1.66 -14.73 -21.44
CA LYS A 68 1.84 -14.27 -22.83
C LYS A 68 0.69 -13.41 -23.36
N GLY A 69 -0.33 -13.13 -22.54
CA GLY A 69 -1.48 -12.33 -22.97
C GLY A 69 -1.13 -10.87 -23.30
N PHE A 70 0.08 -10.40 -22.98
CA PHE A 70 0.56 -9.08 -23.35
C PHE A 70 1.24 -9.00 -24.73
N ASP A 71 1.62 -10.13 -25.36
CA ASP A 71 2.53 -10.12 -26.52
C ASP A 71 1.94 -9.43 -27.77
N ASN A 72 0.61 -9.34 -27.89
CA ASN A 72 -0.07 -8.79 -29.08
C ASN A 72 -1.12 -7.72 -28.74
N ILE A 73 -1.02 -7.09 -27.58
CA ILE A 73 -1.96 -6.01 -27.20
C ILE A 73 -1.58 -4.72 -27.93
N LYS A 74 -2.59 -4.01 -28.44
CA LYS A 74 -2.39 -2.70 -29.09
C LYS A 74 -2.32 -1.55 -28.09
N GLN A 75 -2.98 -1.72 -26.94
CA GLN A 75 -3.05 -0.74 -25.89
C GLN A 75 -3.18 -1.48 -24.55
N LEU A 76 -2.43 -0.99 -23.56
CA LEU A 76 -2.56 -1.38 -22.17
C LEU A 76 -2.84 -0.12 -21.37
N VAL A 77 -3.84 -0.18 -20.48
CA VAL A 77 -4.12 0.89 -19.53
C VAL A 77 -3.87 0.34 -18.15
N ASP A 78 -2.89 0.92 -17.46
CA ASP A 78 -2.62 0.63 -16.05
C ASP A 78 -3.44 1.59 -15.19
N VAL A 79 -4.54 1.09 -14.63
CA VAL A 79 -5.48 1.91 -13.85
C VAL A 79 -4.99 1.96 -12.40
N GLY A 80 -4.47 3.11 -11.98
CA GLY A 80 -3.95 3.31 -10.64
C GLY A 80 -2.52 2.80 -10.41
N GLY A 81 -1.79 2.51 -11.50
CA GLY A 81 -0.35 2.27 -11.50
C GLY A 81 0.50 3.54 -11.47
#